data_AF-A0A1J0VMJ9-F1
#
_entry.id   AF-A0A1J0VMJ9-F1
#
_cell.length_a   1.000
_cell.length_b   1.000
_cell.length_c   1.000
_cell.angle_alpha   90.00
_cell.angle_beta   90.00
_cell.angle_gamma   90.00
#
_symmetry.space_group_name_H-M   'P 1'
#
loop_
_entity.id
_entity.type
_entity.pdbx_description
1 polymer ?
#
loop_
_entity_poly.entity_id
_entity_poly.type
_entity_poly.pdbx_seq_one_letter_code
_entity_poly.pdbx_strand_id
1 'polypeptide(L)'
;MPDQHTDTSTTITGAAPSVAVALQRAADIAAEHGRNWFGVEDLLAALLTGSTTPLHVHWQRRGLAALSFTELRDFATSLVPVESPRRDGTREPAKVAFTASGPLEAEYTALVEQA
;
A
#
# COMPACT_ATOMS: atom_id res chain seq x y z
N MET A 1 -9.28 -30.90 3.25
CA MET A 1 -8.36 -30.16 4.15
C MET A 1 -9.19 -29.06 4.77
N PRO A 2 -9.25 -28.91 6.11
CA PRO A 2 -9.94 -27.77 6.69
C PRO A 2 -9.24 -26.49 6.22
N ASP A 3 -10.01 -25.44 5.93
CA ASP A 3 -9.50 -24.13 5.57
C ASP A 3 -8.54 -23.65 6.66
N GLN A 4 -7.23 -23.66 6.36
CA GLN A 4 -6.23 -23.08 7.24
C GLN A 4 -6.33 -21.57 7.11
N HIS A 5 -7.28 -20.96 7.84
CA HIS A 5 -7.41 -19.52 7.88
C HIS A 5 -6.34 -18.94 8.81
N THR A 6 -5.57 -17.98 8.31
CA THR A 6 -4.63 -17.19 9.08
C THR A 6 -5.11 -15.76 9.06
N ASP A 7 -5.34 -15.21 10.25
CA ASP A 7 -5.78 -13.84 10.43
C ASP A 7 -4.55 -12.94 10.61
N THR A 8 -4.56 -11.79 9.94
CA THR A 8 -3.53 -10.76 10.11
C THR A 8 -4.16 -9.44 10.54
N SER A 9 -3.53 -8.77 11.49
CA SER A 9 -3.92 -7.44 11.95
C SER A 9 -2.74 -6.49 11.89
N THR A 10 -2.97 -5.30 11.34
CA THR A 10 -1.96 -4.25 11.20
C THR A 10 -2.50 -2.95 11.76
N THR A 11 -1.76 -2.33 12.68
CA THR A 11 -2.04 -0.99 13.19
C THR A 11 -0.99 -0.01 12.66
N ILE A 12 -1.44 1.10 12.05
CA ILE A 12 -0.56 2.13 11.49
C ILE A 12 -0.76 3.45 12.25
N THR A 13 0.30 3.94 12.88
CA THR A 13 0.31 5.23 13.57
C THR A 13 1.02 6.27 12.71
N GLY A 14 0.41 7.45 12.55
CA GLY A 14 1.00 8.57 11.78
C GLY A 14 0.71 8.56 10.28
N ALA A 15 -0.14 7.66 9.79
CA ALA A 15 -0.57 7.63 8.40
C ALA A 15 -1.39 8.89 8.02
N ALA A 16 -1.19 9.39 6.81
CA ALA A 16 -2.05 10.43 6.26
C ALA A 16 -3.45 9.87 5.95
N PRO A 17 -4.54 10.67 6.03
CA PRO A 17 -5.88 10.20 5.71
C PRO A 17 -6.02 9.59 4.31
N SER A 18 -5.24 10.06 3.34
CA SER A 18 -5.20 9.50 1.98
C SER A 18 -4.74 8.04 1.96
N VAL A 19 -3.88 7.62 2.89
CA VAL A 19 -3.44 6.21 3.00
C VAL A 19 -4.59 5.33 3.48
N ALA A 20 -5.34 5.77 4.49
CA ALA A 20 -6.51 5.03 4.99
C ALA A 20 -7.57 4.85 3.89
N VAL A 21 -7.82 5.89 3.08
CA VAL A 21 -8.73 5.81 1.93
C VAL A 21 -8.23 4.82 0.87
N ALA A 22 -6.92 4.78 0.60
CA ALA A 22 -6.35 3.82 -0.35
C ALA A 22 -6.49 2.36 0.16
N LEU A 23 -6.25 2.12 1.45
CA LEU A 23 -6.44 0.80 2.08
C LEU A 23 -7.89 0.35 2.04
N GLN A 24 -8.84 1.26 2.32
CA GLN A 24 -10.26 0.94 2.23
C GLN A 24 -10.68 0.54 0.80
N ARG A 25 -10.22 1.30 -0.20
CA ARG A 25 -10.48 0.97 -1.61
C ARG A 25 -9.85 -0.36 -2.02
N ALA A 26 -8.65 -0.66 -1.53
CA ALA A 26 -8.01 -1.95 -1.79
C ALA A 26 -8.86 -3.11 -1.24
N ALA A 27 -9.44 -2.94 -0.04
CA ALA A 27 -10.37 -3.90 0.53
C ALA A 27 -11.66 -4.05 -0.32
N ASP A 28 -12.21 -2.93 -0.81
CA ASP A 28 -13.38 -2.95 -1.70
C ASP A 28 -13.08 -3.70 -3.00
N ILE A 29 -11.95 -3.41 -3.65
CA ILE A 29 -11.51 -4.10 -4.87
C ILE A 29 -11.32 -5.61 -4.62
N ALA A 30 -10.71 -5.98 -3.50
CA ALA A 30 -10.55 -7.40 -3.16
C ALA A 30 -11.91 -8.09 -2.96
N ALA A 31 -12.85 -7.43 -2.29
CA ALA A 31 -14.20 -7.93 -2.07
C ALA A 31 -15.00 -8.10 -3.38
N GLU A 32 -14.84 -7.18 -4.33
CA GLU A 32 -15.42 -7.30 -5.68
C GLU A 32 -14.95 -8.57 -6.41
N HIS A 33 -13.73 -9.03 -6.12
CA HIS A 33 -13.16 -10.27 -6.64
C HIS A 33 -13.44 -11.51 -5.76
N GLY A 34 -14.32 -11.40 -4.77
CA GLY A 34 -14.71 -12.50 -3.88
C GLY A 34 -13.65 -12.90 -2.85
N ARG A 35 -12.66 -12.06 -2.59
CA ARG A 35 -11.63 -12.28 -1.57
C ARG A 35 -11.95 -11.53 -0.28
N ASN A 36 -11.57 -12.11 0.85
CA ASN A 36 -11.70 -11.51 2.19
C ASN A 36 -10.38 -10.90 2.70
N TRP A 37 -9.38 -10.76 1.82
CA TRP A 37 -8.08 -10.14 2.07
C TRP A 37 -7.64 -9.37 0.82
N PHE A 38 -6.93 -8.26 1.00
CA PHE A 38 -6.37 -7.48 -0.10
C PHE A 38 -4.85 -7.61 -0.14
N GLY A 39 -4.29 -7.67 -1.34
CA GLY A 39 -2.85 -7.75 -1.59
C GLY A 39 -2.25 -6.43 -2.04
N VAL A 40 -0.97 -6.47 -2.43
CA VAL A 40 -0.27 -5.31 -2.99
C VAL A 40 -0.84 -4.89 -4.35
N GLU A 41 -1.39 -5.83 -5.10
CA GLU A 41 -2.05 -5.60 -6.39
C GLU A 41 -3.34 -4.80 -6.24
N ASP A 42 -4.14 -5.11 -5.20
CA ASP A 42 -5.36 -4.35 -4.88
C ASP A 42 -5.02 -2.95 -4.39
N LEU A 43 -3.96 -2.82 -3.60
CA LEU A 43 -3.47 -1.51 -3.17
C LEU A 43 -2.96 -0.69 -4.36
N LEU A 44 -2.21 -1.30 -5.28
CA LEU A 44 -1.78 -0.64 -6.51
C LEU A 44 -2.99 -0.22 -7.35
N ALA A 45 -3.96 -1.11 -7.54
CA ALA A 45 -5.19 -0.79 -8.26
C ALA A 45 -5.94 0.37 -7.59
N ALA A 46 -6.06 0.37 -6.25
CA ALA A 46 -6.67 1.44 -5.47
C ALA A 46 -5.95 2.79 -5.63
N LEU A 47 -4.62 2.78 -5.69
CA LEU A 47 -3.80 3.98 -5.92
C LEU A 47 -3.96 4.52 -7.35
N LEU A 48 -4.18 3.65 -8.34
CA LEU A 48 -4.36 4.02 -9.74
C LEU A 48 -5.81 4.44 -10.09
N THR A 49 -6.80 3.90 -9.37
CA THR A 49 -8.24 4.20 -9.56
C THR A 49 -8.73 5.38 -8.72
N GLY A 50 -7.96 5.80 -7.72
CA GLY A 50 -8.33 6.90 -6.86
C GLY A 50 -8.35 8.27 -7.56
N SER A 51 -9.02 9.24 -6.92
CA SER A 51 -8.98 10.66 -7.29
C SER A 51 -7.56 11.14 -7.54
N THR A 52 -7.36 11.94 -8.60
CA THR A 52 -6.12 12.55 -9.10
C THR A 52 -4.93 12.45 -8.14
N THR A 53 -4.22 11.33 -8.20
CA THR A 53 -3.00 11.11 -7.42
C THR A 53 -1.83 11.89 -8.02
N PRO A 54 -0.75 12.17 -7.26
CA PRO A 54 0.48 12.72 -7.84
C PRO A 54 1.00 11.87 -9.00
N LEU A 55 0.85 10.54 -8.92
CA LEU A 55 1.10 9.59 -10.01
C LEU A 55 0.30 9.95 -11.27
N HIS A 56 -1.02 10.11 -11.14
CA HIS A 56 -1.90 10.46 -12.25
C HIS A 56 -1.53 11.81 -12.89
N VAL A 57 -1.29 12.86 -12.09
CA VAL A 57 -0.93 14.20 -12.59
C VAL A 57 0.42 14.19 -13.31
N HIS A 58 1.43 13.54 -12.72
CA HIS A 58 2.76 13.49 -13.33
C HIS A 58 2.76 12.63 -14.60
N TRP A 59 1.98 11.54 -14.62
CA TRP A 59 1.83 10.71 -15.81
C TRP A 59 1.29 11.51 -17.00
N GLN A 60 0.17 12.22 -16.80
CA GLN A 60 -0.45 13.04 -17.84
C GLN A 60 0.53 14.10 -18.37
N ARG A 61 1.34 14.72 -17.49
CA ARG A 61 2.31 15.74 -17.88
C ARG A 61 3.47 15.21 -18.72
N ARG A 62 3.88 13.95 -18.54
CA ARG A 62 5.00 13.37 -19.28
C ARG A 62 4.60 12.76 -20.63
N GLY A 63 3.31 12.56 -20.89
CA GLY A 63 2.82 12.01 -22.18
C GLY A 63 3.40 10.63 -22.51
N LEU A 64 3.69 9.82 -21.48
CA LEU A 64 4.36 8.52 -21.63
C LEU A 64 3.42 7.45 -22.17
N ALA A 65 3.98 6.52 -22.94
CA ALA A 65 3.34 5.27 -23.35
C ALA A 65 3.30 4.26 -22.19
N ALA A 66 2.88 3.02 -22.45
CA ALA A 66 2.91 1.94 -21.46
C ALA A 66 4.34 1.71 -20.93
N LEU A 67 4.51 1.62 -19.61
CA LEU A 67 5.80 1.36 -18.96
C LEU A 67 6.01 -0.13 -18.72
N SER A 68 7.28 -0.55 -18.74
CA SER A 68 7.72 -1.79 -18.11
C SER A 68 7.63 -1.71 -16.58
N PHE A 69 7.74 -2.86 -15.90
CA PHE A 69 7.72 -2.91 -14.43
C PHE A 69 8.84 -2.09 -13.79
N THR A 70 10.07 -2.17 -14.32
CA THR A 70 11.21 -1.38 -13.83
C THR A 70 10.93 0.12 -13.98
N GLU A 71 10.41 0.54 -15.13
CA GLU A 71 10.10 1.95 -15.37
C GLU A 71 8.95 2.45 -14.48
N LEU A 72 7.94 1.62 -14.22
CA LEU A 72 6.87 1.96 -13.28
C LEU A 72 7.41 2.15 -11.86
N ARG A 73 8.30 1.25 -11.41
CA ARG A 73 8.95 1.35 -10.10
C ARG A 73 9.78 2.62 -9.99
N ASP A 74 10.68 2.86 -10.94
CA ASP A 74 11.57 4.02 -10.92
C ASP A 74 10.77 5.33 -11.00
N PHE A 75 9.68 5.33 -11.78
CA PHE A 75 8.74 6.44 -11.83
C PHE A 75 8.07 6.67 -10.47
N ALA A 76 7.52 5.63 -9.83
CA ALA A 76 6.87 5.74 -8.53
C ALA A 76 7.83 6.28 -7.45
N THR A 77 9.08 5.80 -7.43
CA THR A 77 10.12 6.30 -6.53
C THR A 77 10.46 7.77 -6.76
N SER A 78 10.49 8.23 -8.02
CA SER A 78 10.78 9.63 -8.36
C SER A 78 9.77 10.65 -7.84
N LEU A 79 8.56 10.19 -7.47
CA LEU A 79 7.50 11.04 -6.93
C LEU A 79 7.54 11.17 -5.41
N VAL A 80 8.35 10.36 -4.73
CA VAL A 80 8.53 10.46 -3.28
C VAL A 80 9.22 11.79 -2.99
N PRO A 81 8.59 12.70 -2.23
CA PRO A 81 9.20 13.98 -1.91
C PRO A 81 10.51 13.76 -1.17
N VAL A 82 11.63 14.26 -1.71
CA VAL A 82 12.96 14.09 -1.10
C VAL A 82 13.06 14.85 0.23
N GLU A 83 12.31 15.95 0.38
CA GLU A 83 12.14 16.73 1.61
C GLU A 83 10.87 17.59 1.47
N SER A 84 9.98 17.59 2.48
CA SER A 84 8.91 18.59 2.55
C SER A 84 9.44 19.86 3.24
N PRO A 85 9.30 21.07 2.66
CA PRO A 85 9.76 22.31 3.28
C PRO A 85 8.96 22.70 4.54
N ARG A 86 7.82 22.06 4.81
CA ARG A 86 7.08 22.20 6.06
C ARG A 86 7.56 21.17 7.09
N ARG A 87 8.51 21.59 7.93
CA ARG A 87 8.74 21.00 9.26
C ARG A 87 7.59 21.42 10.19
N ASP A 88 6.40 20.86 9.99
CA ASP A 88 5.36 20.93 11.01
C ASP A 88 5.63 19.83 12.05
N GLY A 89 6.49 20.18 13.01
CA GLY A 89 6.66 19.46 14.28
C GLY A 89 7.40 18.13 14.19
N THR A 90 8.04 17.77 15.30
CA THR A 90 8.66 16.47 15.59
C THR A 90 7.62 15.35 15.65
N ARG A 91 6.88 15.10 14.56
CA ARG A 91 6.05 13.89 14.47
C ARG A 91 6.99 12.70 14.30
N GLU A 92 6.90 11.76 15.23
CA GLU A 92 7.60 10.49 15.09
C GLU A 92 7.28 9.87 13.73
N PRO A 93 8.25 9.19 13.09
CA PRO A 93 8.01 8.45 11.86
C PRO A 93 6.79 7.54 12.00
N ALA A 94 6.07 7.33 10.89
CA ALA A 94 4.96 6.39 10.90
C ALA A 94 5.45 5.01 11.34
N LYS A 95 4.70 4.36 12.24
CA LYS A 95 5.01 3.02 12.76
C LYS A 95 3.93 2.06 12.30
N VAL A 96 4.36 0.87 11.91
CA VAL A 96 3.48 -0.25 11.54
C VAL A 96 3.70 -1.35 12.57
N ALA A 97 2.65 -1.74 13.27
CA ALA A 97 2.65 -2.93 14.12
C ALA A 97 1.87 -4.03 13.40
N PHE A 98 2.50 -5.18 13.19
CA PHE A 98 1.91 -6.34 12.52
C PHE A 98 1.80 -7.51 13.51
N THR A 99 0.68 -8.20 13.46
CA THR A 99 0.42 -9.43 14.22
C THR A 99 -0.30 -10.42 13.32
N ALA A 100 0.14 -11.68 13.30
CA ALA A 100 -0.56 -12.78 12.64
C ALA A 100 -1.00 -13.82 13.68
N SER A 101 -2.07 -14.54 13.40
CA SER A 101 -2.59 -15.64 14.24
C SER A 101 -3.10 -16.77 13.35
N GLY A 102 -2.73 -18.01 13.64
CA GLY A 102 -3.22 -19.20 12.93
C GLY A 102 -2.12 -20.14 12.46
N PRO A 103 -2.45 -21.14 11.62
CA PRO A 103 -1.51 -22.19 11.21
C PRO A 103 -0.26 -21.68 10.49
N LEU A 104 -0.32 -20.51 9.84
CA LEU A 104 0.78 -19.91 9.07
C LEU A 104 1.43 -18.69 9.77
N GLU A 105 1.18 -18.48 11.07
CA GLU A 105 1.67 -17.32 11.82
C GLU A 105 3.19 -17.08 11.66
N ALA A 106 3.98 -18.14 11.83
CA ALA A 106 5.44 -18.04 11.76
C ALA A 106 5.93 -17.65 10.35
N GLU A 107 5.29 -18.16 9.31
CA GLU A 107 5.61 -17.84 7.93
C GLU A 107 5.28 -16.38 7.61
N TYR A 108 4.10 -15.92 8.02
CA TYR A 108 3.63 -14.57 7.72
C TYR A 108 4.42 -13.51 8.50
N THR A 109 4.77 -13.81 9.75
CA THR A 109 5.64 -12.95 10.57
C THR A 109 7.03 -12.85 9.94
N ALA A 110 7.61 -13.97 9.50
CA ALA A 110 8.92 -13.97 8.84
C ALA A 110 8.93 -13.17 7.53
N LEU A 111 7.85 -13.21 6.74
CA LEU A 111 7.73 -12.40 5.51
C LEU A 111 7.76 -10.90 5.80
N VAL A 112 7.15 -10.46 6.89
CA VAL A 112 7.15 -9.04 7.29
C VAL A 112 8.49 -8.61 7.89
N GLU A 113 9.17 -9.49 8.63
CA GLU A 113 10.49 -9.21 9.21
C GLU A 113 11.63 -9.14 8.18
N GLN A 114 11.45 -9.76 7.01
CA GLN A 114 12.43 -9.78 5.92
C GLN A 114 12.23 -8.66 4.88
N ALA A 115 11.12 -7.92 4.95
CA ALA A 115 10.76 -6.83 4.04
C ALA A 115 11.55 -5.54 4.34
#